data_AF-A0AAW1TGY7-F1
#
_entry.id   AF-A0AAW1TGY7-F1
#
_cell.length_a   1.000
_cell.length_b   1.000
_cell.length_c   1.000
_cell.angle_alpha   90.00
_cell.angle_beta   90.00
_cell.angle_gamma   90.00
#
_symmetry.space_group_name_H-M   'P 1'
#
loop_
_entity.id
_entity.type
_entity.pdbx_description
1 polymer ?
#
loop_
_entity_poly.entity_id
_entity_poly.type
_entity_poly.pdbx_seq_one_letter_code
_entity_poly.pdbx_strand_id
1 'polypeptide(L)'
;MGWGDRFKEKMRQGTHISKDLHHFKGTDNDRVKQMLKEADDFAARLKSFLKHVDASTASTAKLINSTHKTMTTPLPRVYEREGESNKAVPTATADHSSGSIRVNELTAITQKLESDLKMEVYAPIDRWLDVHKEFSGKLSQLENRRLEFDNARRLHGRAELVRLI
;
A
#
# COMPACT_ATOMS: atom_id res chain seq x y z
N MET A 1 22.43 16.84 24.12
CA MET A 1 21.62 17.85 23.41
C MET A 1 20.17 17.47 23.54
N GLY A 2 19.30 18.43 23.88
CA GLY A 2 17.87 18.18 24.01
C GLY A 2 17.14 18.17 22.67
N TRP A 3 15.95 17.58 22.63
CA TRP A 3 15.05 17.60 21.46
C TRP A 3 14.77 19.04 20.97
N GLY A 4 14.70 20.00 21.90
CA GLY A 4 14.52 21.43 21.60
C GLY A 4 15.68 22.09 20.87
N ASP A 5 16.93 21.64 21.07
CA ASP A 5 18.10 22.20 20.38
C ASP A 5 18.13 21.76 18.91
N ARG A 6 17.76 20.50 18.64
CA ARG A 6 17.64 19.95 17.29
C ARG A 6 16.53 20.64 16.49
N PHE A 7 15.38 20.87 17.13
CA PHE A 7 14.26 21.57 16.50
C PHE A 7 14.60 23.01 16.14
N LYS A 8 15.25 23.74 17.06
CA LYS A 8 15.72 25.12 16.81
C LYS A 8 16.71 25.18 15.66
N GLU A 9 17.67 24.26 15.58
CA GLU A 9 18.64 24.22 14.47
C GLU A 9 17.96 23.88 13.14
N LYS A 10 17.02 22.93 13.11
CA LYS A 10 16.23 22.60 11.92
C LYS A 10 15.43 23.80 11.40
N MET A 11 14.74 24.52 12.29
CA MET A 11 14.00 25.74 11.95
C MET A 11 14.93 26.86 11.46
N ARG A 12 16.10 27.02 12.07
CA ARG A 12 17.10 28.04 11.70
C ARG A 12 17.68 27.80 10.31
N GLN A 13 17.95 26.54 9.98
CA GLN A 13 18.44 26.16 8.65
C GLN A 13 17.34 26.31 7.58
N GLY A 14 16.07 26.07 7.94
CA GLY A 14 14.92 26.24 7.03
C GLY A 14 14.50 27.69 6.76
N THR A 15 14.79 28.62 7.67
CA THR A 15 14.32 30.02 7.58
C THR A 15 15.34 31.00 7.01
N HIS A 16 16.50 30.54 6.51
CA HIS A 16 17.60 31.38 6.01
C HIS A 16 18.19 32.42 6.99
N ILE A 17 17.72 32.48 8.25
CA ILE A 17 18.21 33.36 9.32
C ILE A 17 19.70 33.10 9.65
N SER A 18 20.28 31.99 9.18
CA SER A 18 21.71 31.69 9.33
C SER A 18 22.63 32.42 8.33
N LYS A 19 22.13 33.18 7.35
CA LYS A 19 23.00 33.92 6.41
C LYS A 19 23.74 35.11 7.07
N ASP A 20 23.21 35.64 8.18
CA ASP A 20 23.73 36.86 8.80
C ASP A 20 24.77 36.62 9.93
N LEU A 21 25.03 35.36 10.31
CA LEU A 21 26.05 35.01 11.29
C LEU A 21 27.23 34.32 10.57
N HIS A 22 28.22 35.13 10.17
CA HIS A 22 29.58 34.78 9.72
C HIS A 22 29.74 33.35 9.14
N HIS A 23 29.68 33.22 7.82
CA HIS A 23 30.18 32.10 7.00
C HIS A 23 29.73 30.66 7.33
N PHE A 24 28.82 30.43 8.27
CA PHE A 24 28.40 29.07 8.60
C PHE A 24 27.45 28.49 7.54
N LYS A 25 27.98 27.64 6.66
CA LYS A 25 27.20 26.83 5.71
C LYS A 25 26.95 25.44 6.32
N GLY A 26 25.70 25.15 6.67
CA GLY A 26 25.26 23.84 7.15
C GLY A 26 25.64 22.73 6.16
N THR A 27 25.79 21.50 6.65
CA THR A 27 26.07 20.36 5.76
C THR A 27 24.94 20.24 4.75
N ASP A 28 25.24 19.95 3.48
CA ASP A 28 24.21 19.74 2.45
C ASP A 28 23.59 18.34 2.60
N ASN A 29 22.27 18.22 2.46
CA ASN A 29 21.56 16.94 2.48
C ASN A 29 20.45 16.87 1.41
N ASP A 30 20.46 17.77 0.43
CA ASP A 30 19.35 17.89 -0.52
C ASP A 30 19.25 16.68 -1.44
N ARG A 31 20.38 16.08 -1.81
CA ARG A 31 20.42 14.81 -2.55
C ARG A 31 19.66 13.69 -1.82
N VAL A 32 19.92 13.50 -0.53
CA VAL A 32 19.28 12.42 0.24
C VAL A 32 17.79 12.71 0.45
N LYS A 33 17.41 13.98 0.64
CA LYS A 33 15.99 14.37 0.71
C LYS A 33 15.26 14.06 -0.58
N GLN A 34 15.86 14.33 -1.74
CA GLN A 34 15.27 13.99 -3.04
C GLN A 34 15.12 12.47 -3.20
N MET A 35 16.16 11.69 -2.87
CA MET A 35 16.10 10.23 -2.91
C MET A 35 15.03 9.66 -1.97
N LEU A 36 14.89 10.20 -0.75
CA LEU A 36 13.85 9.78 0.19
C LEU A 36 12.45 10.14 -0.33
N LYS A 37 12.29 11.33 -0.91
CA LYS A 37 11.02 11.74 -1.51
C LYS A 37 10.58 10.80 -2.63
N GLU A 38 11.50 10.46 -3.54
CA GLU A 38 11.21 9.50 -4.61
C GLU A 38 10.81 8.13 -4.06
N ALA A 39 11.50 7.66 -3.01
CA ALA A 39 11.18 6.41 -2.34
C ALA A 39 9.80 6.47 -1.64
N ASP A 40 9.46 7.58 -0.99
CA ASP A 40 8.15 7.80 -0.35
C ASP A 40 7.01 7.83 -1.38
N ASP A 41 7.23 8.52 -2.51
CA ASP A 41 6.27 8.58 -3.61
C ASP A 41 6.05 7.18 -4.22
N PHE A 42 7.12 6.39 -4.38
CA PHE A 42 7.01 5.03 -4.85
C PHE A 42 6.32 4.11 -3.84
N ALA A 43 6.59 4.25 -2.55
CA ALA A 43 5.89 3.53 -1.48
C ALA A 43 4.38 3.81 -1.49
N ALA A 44 3.99 5.07 -1.71
CA ALA A 44 2.59 5.46 -1.83
C ALA A 44 1.92 4.80 -3.05
N ARG A 45 2.61 4.76 -4.19
CA ARG A 45 2.13 4.07 -5.41
C ARG A 45 1.94 2.57 -5.18
N LEU A 46 2.88 1.90 -4.53
CA LEU A 46 2.77 0.48 -4.19
C LEU A 46 1.56 0.18 -3.30
N LYS A 47 1.33 1.00 -2.25
CA LYS A 47 0.15 0.86 -1.39
C LYS A 47 -1.16 1.07 -2.15
N SER A 48 -1.19 2.03 -3.08
CA SER A 48 -2.36 2.25 -3.94
C SER A 48 -2.60 1.05 -4.87
N PHE A 49 -1.52 0.52 -5.45
CA PHE A 49 -1.58 -0.64 -6.32
C PHE A 49 -2.14 -1.86 -5.59
N LEU A 50 -1.66 -2.16 -4.37
CA LEU A 50 -2.20 -3.26 -3.55
C LEU A 50 -3.71 -3.12 -3.31
N LYS A 51 -4.20 -1.91 -3.03
CA LYS A 51 -5.66 -1.67 -2.89
C LYS A 51 -6.44 -2.00 -4.17
N HIS A 52 -5.86 -1.72 -5.34
CA HIS A 52 -6.49 -2.08 -6.61
C HIS A 52 -6.50 -3.60 -6.83
N VAL A 53 -5.44 -4.29 -6.44
CA VAL A 53 -5.37 -5.77 -6.48
C VAL A 53 -6.43 -6.37 -5.54
N ASP A 54 -6.56 -5.87 -4.31
CA ASP A 54 -7.61 -6.29 -3.35
C ASP A 54 -9.02 -6.08 -3.92
N ALA A 55 -9.28 -4.92 -4.52
CA ALA A 55 -10.58 -4.64 -5.13
C ALA A 55 -10.88 -5.58 -6.32
N SER A 56 -9.87 -5.87 -7.13
CA SER A 56 -9.98 -6.76 -8.30
C SER A 56 -10.24 -8.22 -7.89
N THR A 57 -9.50 -8.71 -6.90
CA THR A 57 -9.69 -10.07 -6.35
C THR A 57 -11.07 -10.23 -5.72
N ALA A 58 -11.52 -9.25 -4.93
CA ALA A 58 -12.86 -9.25 -4.35
C ALA A 58 -13.97 -9.22 -5.43
N SER A 59 -13.77 -8.46 -6.51
CA SER A 59 -14.69 -8.44 -7.66
C SER A 59 -14.74 -9.80 -8.37
N THR A 60 -13.58 -10.42 -8.58
CA THR A 60 -13.44 -11.74 -9.21
C THR A 60 -14.13 -12.82 -8.39
N ALA A 61 -13.93 -12.83 -7.06
CA ALA A 61 -14.61 -13.74 -6.15
C ALA A 61 -16.14 -13.58 -6.19
N LYS A 62 -16.64 -12.34 -6.27
CA LYS A 62 -18.08 -12.07 -6.44
C LYS A 62 -18.62 -12.61 -7.75
N LEU A 63 -17.90 -12.38 -8.85
CA LEU A 63 -18.27 -12.90 -10.17
C LEU A 63 -18.39 -14.43 -10.13
N ILE A 64 -17.37 -15.11 -9.61
CA ILE A 64 -17.34 -16.57 -9.56
C ILE A 64 -18.47 -17.13 -8.68
N ASN A 65 -18.73 -16.51 -7.52
CA ASN A 65 -19.85 -16.89 -6.67
C ASN A 65 -21.22 -16.67 -7.34
N SER A 66 -21.37 -15.56 -8.08
CA SER A 66 -22.61 -15.29 -8.83
C SER A 66 -22.82 -16.30 -9.95
N THR A 67 -21.76 -16.64 -10.69
CA THR A 67 -21.77 -17.66 -11.74
C THR A 67 -22.11 -19.02 -11.15
N HIS A 68 -21.48 -19.41 -10.03
CA HIS A 68 -21.81 -20.63 -9.33
C HIS A 68 -23.30 -20.68 -9.01
N LYS A 69 -23.83 -19.67 -8.31
CA LYS A 69 -25.24 -19.66 -7.89
C LYS A 69 -26.18 -19.77 -9.08
N THR A 70 -25.99 -18.96 -10.12
CA THR A 70 -26.86 -18.96 -11.30
C THR A 70 -26.81 -20.30 -12.04
N MET A 71 -25.61 -20.87 -12.20
CA MET A 71 -25.41 -22.09 -12.99
C MET A 71 -25.78 -23.38 -12.25
N THR A 72 -25.79 -23.36 -10.91
CA THR A 72 -26.26 -24.50 -10.10
C THR A 72 -27.74 -24.40 -9.73
N THR A 73 -28.41 -23.28 -10.01
CA THR A 73 -29.83 -23.13 -9.71
C THR A 73 -30.66 -24.00 -10.66
N PRO A 74 -31.61 -24.79 -10.16
CA PRO A 74 -32.50 -25.57 -11.03
C PRO A 74 -33.26 -24.64 -11.98
N LEU A 75 -33.41 -25.06 -13.23
CA LEU A 75 -34.18 -24.30 -14.21
C LEU A 75 -35.63 -24.10 -13.72
N PRO A 76 -36.25 -22.95 -14.01
CA PRO A 76 -37.67 -22.73 -13.71
C PRO A 76 -38.54 -23.84 -14.32
N ARG A 77 -39.47 -24.38 -13.52
CA ARG A 77 -40.40 -25.41 -13.97
C ARG A 77 -41.53 -24.77 -14.77
N VAL A 78 -41.91 -25.39 -15.88
CA VAL A 78 -43.16 -25.07 -16.59
C VAL A 78 -44.31 -25.74 -15.84
N TYR A 79 -45.43 -25.05 -15.69
CA TYR A 79 -46.63 -25.60 -15.05
C TYR A 79 -47.76 -25.68 -16.08
N GLU A 80 -48.46 -26.80 -16.10
CA GLU A 80 -49.67 -27.03 -16.89
C GLU A 80 -50.88 -27.16 -15.97
N ARG A 81 -52.07 -26.86 -16.49
CA ARG A 81 -53.31 -27.06 -15.75
C ARG A 81 -53.85 -28.46 -16.02
N GLU A 82 -54.03 -29.21 -14.96
CA GLU A 82 -54.64 -30.54 -15.02
C GLU A 82 -56.16 -30.42 -15.22
N GLY A 83 -56.68 -31.15 -16.22
CA GLY A 83 -58.03 -30.99 -16.80
C GLY A 83 -59.16 -30.67 -15.81
N GLU A 84 -59.69 -31.68 -15.12
CA GLU A 84 -60.88 -31.53 -14.26
C GLU A 84 -60.60 -30.80 -12.93
N SER A 85 -59.37 -30.84 -12.43
CA SER A 85 -59.01 -30.26 -11.12
C SER A 85 -58.68 -28.77 -11.21
N ASN A 86 -58.39 -28.25 -12.42
CA ASN A 86 -57.91 -26.89 -12.70
C ASN A 86 -56.71 -26.47 -11.83
N LYS A 87 -55.97 -27.44 -11.25
CA LYS A 87 -54.76 -27.21 -10.44
C LYS A 87 -53.55 -27.10 -11.35
N ALA A 88 -52.62 -26.20 -10.97
CA ALA A 88 -51.34 -26.08 -11.66
C ALA A 88 -50.39 -27.19 -11.19
N VAL A 89 -49.90 -28.00 -12.14
CA VAL A 89 -49.01 -29.14 -11.90
C VAL A 89 -47.76 -28.95 -12.75
N PRO A 90 -46.54 -29.19 -12.23
CA PRO A 90 -45.33 -29.04 -13.03
C PRO A 90 -45.32 -30.02 -14.22
N THR A 91 -45.10 -29.50 -15.43
CA THR A 91 -44.91 -30.28 -16.65
C THR A 91 -43.65 -31.14 -16.48
N ALA A 92 -43.72 -32.42 -16.85
CA ALA A 92 -42.56 -33.29 -16.93
C ALA A 92 -41.65 -32.86 -18.09
N THR A 93 -40.90 -31.78 -17.92
CA THR A 93 -39.82 -31.43 -18.84
C THR A 93 -38.68 -32.43 -18.66
N ALA A 94 -38.10 -32.88 -19.77
CA ALA A 94 -36.87 -33.66 -19.75
C ALA A 94 -35.86 -33.00 -18.82
N ASP A 95 -35.15 -33.82 -18.05
CA ASP A 95 -34.19 -33.42 -17.03
C ASP A 95 -33.02 -32.68 -17.70
N HIS A 96 -33.27 -31.42 -18.09
CA HIS A 96 -32.29 -30.48 -18.60
C HIS A 96 -31.47 -30.01 -17.40
N SER A 97 -30.80 -30.98 -16.79
CA SER A 97 -29.68 -30.77 -15.90
C SER A 97 -28.80 -29.73 -16.58
N SER A 98 -28.67 -28.58 -15.93
CA SER A 98 -27.71 -27.53 -16.25
C SER A 98 -26.41 -28.20 -16.68
N GLY A 99 -26.17 -28.23 -17.99
CA GLY A 99 -25.21 -29.14 -18.59
C GLY A 99 -23.81 -28.85 -18.08
N SER A 100 -23.26 -29.74 -17.25
CA SER A 100 -21.84 -29.91 -16.95
C SER A 100 -21.02 -28.61 -16.88
N ILE A 101 -21.52 -27.57 -16.22
CA ILE A 101 -20.67 -26.41 -15.93
C ILE A 101 -19.72 -26.86 -14.82
N ARG A 102 -18.42 -26.85 -15.13
CA ARG A 102 -17.34 -27.25 -14.21
C ARG A 102 -17.11 -26.18 -13.16
N VAL A 103 -18.15 -25.89 -12.37
CA VAL A 103 -18.13 -24.82 -11.36
C VAL A 103 -17.03 -25.06 -10.32
N ASN A 104 -16.75 -26.33 -9.99
CA ASN A 104 -15.66 -26.71 -9.09
C ASN A 104 -14.27 -26.31 -9.61
N GLU A 105 -14.06 -26.27 -10.92
CA GLU A 105 -12.79 -25.84 -11.51
C GLU A 105 -12.59 -24.32 -11.34
N LEU A 106 -13.67 -23.53 -11.40
CA LEU A 106 -13.60 -22.09 -11.14
C LEU A 106 -13.15 -21.78 -9.71
N THR A 107 -13.62 -22.55 -8.73
CA THR A 107 -13.18 -22.44 -7.33
C THR A 107 -11.69 -22.75 -7.20
N ALA A 108 -11.21 -23.83 -7.83
CA ALA A 108 -9.80 -24.21 -7.82
C ALA A 108 -8.90 -23.15 -8.47
N ILE A 109 -9.34 -22.57 -9.61
CA ILE A 109 -8.64 -21.47 -10.29
C ILE A 109 -8.55 -20.24 -9.38
N THR A 110 -9.62 -19.92 -8.66
CA THR A 110 -9.64 -18.76 -7.73
C THR A 110 -8.64 -18.94 -6.61
N GLN A 111 -8.62 -20.12 -5.97
CA GLN A 111 -7.68 -20.43 -4.90
C GLN A 111 -6.24 -20.37 -5.37
N LYS A 112 -5.97 -20.87 -6.58
CA LYS A 112 -4.65 -20.78 -7.19
C LYS A 112 -4.26 -19.32 -7.45
N LEU A 113 -5.15 -18.52 -8.03
CA LEU A 113 -4.93 -17.09 -8.27
C LEU A 113 -4.63 -16.33 -6.97
N GLU A 114 -5.37 -16.59 -5.89
CA GLU A 114 -5.12 -15.99 -4.58
C GLU A 114 -3.74 -16.36 -4.03
N SER A 115 -3.36 -17.63 -4.16
CA SER A 115 -2.03 -18.13 -3.76
C SER A 115 -0.92 -17.47 -4.57
N ASP A 116 -1.06 -17.41 -5.89
CA ASP A 116 -0.07 -16.84 -6.80
C ASP A 116 0.08 -15.34 -6.54
N LEU A 117 -1.03 -14.60 -6.38
CA LEU A 117 -0.98 -13.18 -6.00
C LEU A 117 -0.26 -12.98 -4.67
N LYS A 118 -0.53 -13.81 -3.66
CA LYS A 118 0.12 -13.70 -2.35
C LYS A 118 1.63 -13.85 -2.44
N MET A 119 2.11 -14.83 -3.21
CA MET A 119 3.54 -15.12 -3.33
C MET A 119 4.27 -14.16 -4.27
N GLU A 120 3.65 -13.82 -5.41
CA GLU A 120 4.32 -13.09 -6.49
C GLU A 120 4.09 -11.58 -6.42
N VAL A 121 3.03 -11.12 -5.75
CA VAL A 121 2.67 -9.70 -5.69
C VAL A 121 2.74 -9.16 -4.27
N TYR A 122 1.99 -9.72 -3.33
CA TYR A 122 1.94 -9.20 -1.97
C TYR A 122 3.29 -9.33 -1.26
N ALA A 123 3.87 -10.54 -1.22
CA ALA A 123 5.11 -10.77 -0.49
C ALA A 123 6.30 -9.90 -0.95
N PRO A 124 6.56 -9.70 -2.27
CA PRO A 124 7.61 -8.80 -2.71
C PRO A 124 7.34 -7.33 -2.37
N ILE A 125 6.08 -6.88 -2.49
CA ILE A 125 5.71 -5.49 -2.18
C ILE A 125 5.82 -5.22 -0.68
N ASP A 126 5.34 -6.13 0.17
CA ASP A 126 5.45 -6.01 1.62
C ASP A 126 6.92 -5.98 2.04
N ARG A 127 7.74 -6.87 1.49
CA ARG A 127 9.19 -6.85 1.72
C ARG A 127 9.82 -5.52 1.33
N TRP A 128 9.42 -4.95 0.20
CA TRP A 128 9.92 -3.65 -0.24
C TRP A 128 9.49 -2.53 0.73
N LEU A 129 8.23 -2.53 1.18
CA LEU A 129 7.71 -1.55 2.14
C LEU A 129 8.39 -1.64 3.50
N ASP A 130 8.74 -2.85 3.96
CA ASP A 130 9.49 -3.06 5.19
C ASP A 130 10.91 -2.49 5.09
N VAL A 131 11.59 -2.75 3.98
CA VAL A 131 12.93 -2.18 3.69
C VAL A 131 12.85 -0.64 3.61
N HIS A 132 11.84 -0.09 2.95
CA HIS A 132 11.61 1.36 2.89
C HIS A 132 11.42 1.97 4.29
N LYS A 133 10.60 1.32 5.15
CA LYS A 133 10.36 1.77 6.51
C LYS A 133 11.64 1.76 7.35
N GLU A 134 12.44 0.69 7.26
CA GLU A 134 13.72 0.60 7.96
C GLU A 134 14.70 1.69 7.47
N PHE A 135 14.79 1.87 6.15
CA PHE A 135 15.66 2.85 5.53
C PHE A 135 15.27 4.29 5.89
N SER A 136 13.98 4.63 5.85
CA SER A 136 13.46 5.93 6.28
C SER A 136 13.78 6.21 7.76
N GLY A 137 13.66 5.19 8.62
CA GLY A 137 14.07 5.29 10.02
C GLY A 137 15.56 5.61 10.18
N LYS A 138 16.43 4.92 9.43
CA LYS A 138 17.89 5.18 9.42
C LYS A 138 18.22 6.59 8.92
N LEU A 139 17.56 7.05 7.86
CA LEU A 139 17.74 8.41 7.34
C LEU A 139 17.33 9.49 8.35
N SER A 140 16.23 9.27 9.09
CA SER A 140 15.80 10.16 10.16
C SER A 140 16.86 10.26 11.27
N GLN A 141 17.48 9.14 11.64
CA GLN A 141 18.59 9.14 12.61
C GLN A 141 19.83 9.87 12.08
N LEU A 142 20.17 9.69 10.81
CA LEU A 142 21.29 10.41 10.18
C LEU A 142 21.04 11.92 10.12
N GLU A 143 19.83 12.34 9.78
CA GLU A 143 19.45 13.76 9.79
C GLU A 143 19.57 14.36 11.19
N ASN A 144 19.14 13.63 12.23
CA ASN A 144 19.32 14.06 13.61
C ASN A 144 20.80 14.26 13.97
N ARG A 145 21.67 13.30 13.59
CA ARG A 145 23.12 13.41 13.83
C ARG A 145 23.74 14.57 13.06
N ARG A 146 23.30 14.80 11.82
CA ARG A 146 23.74 15.94 11.00
C ARG A 146 23.44 17.27 11.69
N LEU A 147 22.22 17.42 12.23
CA LEU A 147 21.81 18.63 12.95
C LEU A 147 22.62 18.84 14.24
N GLU A 148 22.93 17.77 14.97
CA GLU A 148 23.80 17.85 16.16
C GLU A 148 25.22 18.27 15.80
N PHE A 149 25.78 17.68 14.75
CA PHE A 149 27.10 18.04 14.25
C PHE A 149 27.16 19.51 13.80
N ASP A 150 26.16 19.98 13.04
CA ASP A 150 26.08 21.37 12.61
C ASP A 150 25.94 22.34 13.79
N ASN A 151 25.13 21.99 14.79
CA ASN A 151 25.00 22.81 16.00
C ASN A 151 26.33 22.87 16.77
N ALA A 152 27.02 21.74 16.94
CA ALA A 152 28.33 21.69 17.59
C ALA A 152 29.37 22.52 16.82
N ARG A 153 29.47 22.34 15.50
CA ARG A 153 30.39 23.09 14.63
C ARG A 153 30.16 24.60 14.73
N ARG A 154 28.90 25.03 14.79
CA ARG A 154 28.53 26.43 15.00
C ARG A 154 28.92 26.95 16.38
N LEU A 155 28.68 26.18 17.44
CA LEU A 155 29.05 26.56 18.81
C LEU A 155 30.58 26.66 18.97
N HIS A 156 31.33 25.73 18.38
CA HIS A 156 32.79 25.78 18.34
C HIS A 156 33.31 27.01 17.60
N GLY A 157 32.80 27.31 16.39
CA GLY A 157 33.21 28.50 15.65
C GLY A 157 32.91 29.81 16.41
N ARG A 158 31.82 29.86 17.17
CA ARG A 158 31.53 31.00 18.06
C ARG A 158 32.54 31.11 19.21
N ALA A 159 32.92 29.99 19.84
CA ALA A 159 33.87 29.98 20.94
C ALA A 159 35.29 30.41 20.51
N GLU A 160 35.71 30.05 19.29
CA GLU A 160 36.99 30.49 18.72
C GLU A 160 37.01 32.00 18.43
N LEU A 161 35.92 32.55 17.89
CA LEU A 161 35.76 34.01 17.69
C LEU A 161 35.84 34.80 19.00
N VAL A 162 35.24 34.30 20.08
CA VAL A 162 35.29 34.93 21.41
C VAL A 162 36.70 34.87 22.03
N ARG A 163 37.53 33.89 21.66
CA ARG A 163 38.93 33.81 22.14
C ARG A 163 39.90 34.73 21.40
N LEU A 164 39.53 35.22 20.22
CA LEU A 164 40.36 36.09 19.37
C LEU A 164 40.09 37.59 19.60
N ILE A 165 39.10 37.94 20.44
CA ILE A 165 38.72 39.31 20.85
C ILE A 165 39.15 39.50 22.29
#